data_AF-I0DHF5-F1
#
_entry.id   AF-I0DHF5-F1
#
_cell.length_a   1.000
_cell.length_b   1.000
_cell.length_c   1.000
_cell.angle_alpha   90.00
_cell.angle_beta   90.00
_cell.angle_gamma   90.00
#
_symmetry.space_group_name_H-M   'P 1'
#
loop_
_entity.id
_entity.type
_entity.pdbx_description
1 polymer ?
#
loop_
_entity_poly.entity_id
_entity_poly.type
_entity_poly.pdbx_seq_one_letter_code
_entity_poly.pdbx_strand_id
1 'polypeptide(L)'
;QKVIEEVVKEKPTSRWLFLTLSTRNAIDGEHLEESLKHMSKAFNKLKMYTKVKKNLVGFLRSTEVTVNQKDGSYNQHMHVLLCVENAYFRKKENYITQVEWVDLWQKALQVNYRPVANIKA
;
A
#
# COMPACT_ATOMS: atom_id res chain seq x y z
N GLN A 1 -18.76 2.05 -6.78
CA GLN A 1 -19.37 2.62 -5.57
C GLN A 1 -20.07 1.56 -4.73
N LYS A 2 -20.97 0.75 -5.31
CA LYS A 2 -21.69 -0.38 -4.66
C LYS A 2 -20.84 -1.27 -3.72
N VAL A 3 -19.60 -1.62 -4.09
CA VAL A 3 -18.74 -2.49 -3.25
C VAL A 3 -18.38 -1.85 -1.91
N ILE A 4 -18.09 -0.55 -1.87
CA ILE A 4 -17.78 0.15 -0.61
C ILE A 4 -19.04 0.25 0.25
N GLU A 5 -20.19 0.53 -0.37
CA GLU A 5 -21.48 0.59 0.31
C GLU A 5 -21.84 -0.75 0.97
N GLU A 6 -21.65 -1.88 0.29
CA GLU A 6 -21.89 -3.20 0.88
C GLU A 6 -20.93 -3.51 2.04
N VAL A 7 -19.64 -3.17 1.92
CA VAL A 7 -18.70 -3.32 3.04
C VAL A 7 -19.11 -2.47 4.25
N VAL A 8 -19.63 -1.26 4.03
CA VAL A 8 -20.14 -0.41 5.11
C VAL A 8 -21.38 -1.03 5.77
N LYS A 9 -22.26 -1.69 5.00
CA LYS A 9 -23.42 -2.42 5.56
C LYS A 9 -23.00 -3.65 6.36
N GLU A 10 -22.10 -4.48 5.83
CA GLU A 10 -21.65 -5.72 6.47
C GLU A 10 -20.69 -5.48 7.65
N LYS A 11 -19.86 -4.45 7.56
CA LYS A 11 -18.80 -4.11 8.53
C LYS A 11 -18.89 -2.63 8.93
N PRO A 12 -19.97 -2.19 9.58
CA PRO A 12 -20.24 -0.77 9.86
C PRO A 12 -19.22 -0.12 10.80
N THR A 13 -18.49 -0.92 11.59
CA THR A 13 -17.45 -0.41 12.49
C THR A 13 -16.05 -0.43 11.90
N SER A 14 -15.90 -0.93 10.67
CA SER A 14 -14.62 -0.91 9.96
C SER A 14 -14.13 0.52 9.76
N ARG A 15 -12.82 0.65 9.61
CA ARG A 15 -12.16 1.94 9.39
C ARG A 15 -11.43 1.91 8.08
N TRP A 16 -11.37 3.06 7.42
CA TRP A 16 -10.68 3.21 6.15
C TRP A 16 -9.36 3.92 6.36
N LEU A 17 -8.30 3.42 5.71
CA LEU A 17 -7.00 4.06 5.67
C LEU A 17 -6.60 4.29 4.22
N PHE A 18 -5.92 5.39 3.95
CA PHE A 18 -5.31 5.66 2.66
C PHE A 18 -3.80 5.46 2.75
N LEU A 19 -3.30 4.42 2.11
CA LEU A 19 -1.89 4.04 2.05
C LEU A 19 -1.33 4.34 0.65
N THR A 20 -0.28 5.14 0.58
CA THR A 20 0.51 5.33 -0.65
C THR A 20 1.82 4.57 -0.53
N LEU A 21 2.16 3.76 -1.54
CA LEU A 21 3.39 2.95 -1.62
C LEU A 21 4.18 3.33 -2.87
N SER A 22 5.45 3.65 -2.73
CA SER A 22 6.32 4.06 -3.85
C SER A 22 7.56 3.18 -3.95
N THR A 23 8.19 3.23 -5.12
CA THR A 23 9.53 2.67 -5.36
C THR A 23 10.42 3.76 -5.97
N ARG A 24 11.71 3.47 -6.20
CA ARG A 24 12.55 4.41 -6.97
C ARG A 24 12.00 4.53 -8.39
N ASN A 25 12.14 5.71 -8.98
CA ASN A 25 11.70 5.95 -10.36
C ASN A 25 12.29 4.91 -11.33
N ALA A 26 11.49 4.46 -12.28
CA ALA A 26 12.00 3.68 -13.40
C ALA A 26 12.65 4.60 -14.43
N ILE A 27 13.79 4.17 -14.99
CA ILE A 27 14.59 4.98 -15.92
C ILE A 27 14.04 4.96 -17.35
N ASP A 28 13.34 3.89 -17.74
CA ASP A 28 12.71 3.72 -19.06
C ASP A 28 11.47 2.80 -18.97
N GLY A 29 10.88 2.50 -20.12
CA GLY A 29 9.66 1.69 -20.23
C GLY A 29 9.83 0.22 -19.84
N GLU A 30 10.97 -0.41 -20.13
CA GLU A 30 11.23 -1.80 -19.73
C GLU A 30 11.36 -1.91 -18.22
N HIS A 31 12.16 -1.02 -17.63
CA HIS A 31 12.31 -0.92 -16.18
C HIS A 31 10.98 -0.56 -15.48
N LEU A 32 10.11 0.22 -16.13
CA LEU A 32 8.78 0.52 -15.61
C LEU A 32 7.92 -0.74 -15.54
N GLU A 33 7.86 -1.54 -16.60
CA GLU A 33 7.08 -2.78 -16.61
C GLU A 33 7.56 -3.75 -15.51
N GLU A 34 8.87 -3.91 -15.38
CA GLU A 34 9.48 -4.72 -14.32
C GLU A 34 9.14 -4.18 -12.92
N SER A 35 9.26 -2.87 -12.72
CA SER A 35 8.94 -2.19 -11.47
C SER A 35 7.47 -2.42 -11.07
N LEU A 36 6.54 -2.30 -12.02
CA LEU A 36 5.11 -2.52 -11.78
C LEU A 36 4.78 -3.97 -11.42
N LYS A 37 5.40 -4.94 -12.11
CA LYS A 37 5.30 -6.37 -11.77
C LYS A 37 5.84 -6.62 -10.37
N HIS A 38 7.00 -6.03 -10.04
CA HIS A 38 7.63 -6.19 -8.75
C HIS A 38 6.79 -5.57 -7.62
N MET A 39 6.28 -4.35 -7.80
CA MET A 39 5.37 -3.69 -6.86
C MET A 39 4.11 -4.52 -6.58
N SER A 40 3.52 -5.13 -7.60
CA SER A 40 2.36 -6.01 -7.40
C SER A 40 2.70 -7.27 -6.59
N LYS A 41 3.86 -7.90 -6.85
CA LYS A 41 4.34 -9.03 -6.05
C LYS A 41 4.64 -8.62 -4.60
N ALA A 42 5.27 -7.46 -4.40
CA ALA A 42 5.58 -6.90 -3.09
C ALA A 42 4.29 -6.60 -2.31
N PHE A 43 3.29 -5.98 -2.95
CA PHE A 43 2.01 -5.72 -2.30
C PHE A 43 1.31 -7.01 -1.85
N ASN A 44 1.38 -8.08 -2.66
CA ASN A 44 0.86 -9.39 -2.28
C ASN A 44 1.57 -9.99 -1.06
N LYS A 45 2.88 -9.76 -0.91
CA LYS A 45 3.62 -10.13 0.31
C LYS A 45 3.19 -9.28 1.51
N LEU A 46 3.10 -7.95 1.32
CA LEU A 46 2.74 -6.99 2.35
C LEU A 46 1.41 -7.35 3.02
N LYS A 47 0.35 -7.61 2.22
CA LYS A 47 -0.97 -7.96 2.74
C LYS A 47 -1.01 -9.29 3.51
N MET A 48 -0.01 -10.16 3.30
CA MET A 48 0.08 -11.47 3.94
C MET A 48 0.87 -11.45 5.24
N TYR A 49 1.57 -10.36 5.57
CA TYR A 49 2.23 -10.23 6.85
C TYR A 49 1.22 -10.27 8.00
N THR A 50 1.52 -11.04 9.04
CA THR A 50 0.59 -11.39 10.12
C THR A 50 -0.13 -10.17 10.69
N LYS A 51 0.61 -9.08 10.99
CA LYS A 51 0.04 -7.85 11.55
C LYS A 51 -0.90 -7.12 10.57
N VAL A 52 -0.61 -7.16 9.27
CA VAL A 52 -1.47 -6.59 8.22
C VAL A 52 -2.69 -7.47 8.02
N LYS A 53 -2.48 -8.76 7.71
CA LYS A 53 -3.54 -9.75 7.42
C LYS A 53 -4.57 -9.84 8.55
N LYS A 54 -4.14 -9.80 9.81
CA LYS A 54 -5.02 -9.87 10.98
C LYS A 54 -6.02 -8.71 11.04
N ASN A 55 -5.63 -7.53 10.57
CA ASN A 55 -6.46 -6.32 10.66
C ASN A 55 -7.17 -5.97 9.35
N LEU A 56 -6.77 -6.57 8.23
CA LEU A 56 -7.29 -6.22 6.90
C LEU A 56 -8.60 -6.96 6.61
N VAL A 57 -9.68 -6.20 6.43
CA VAL A 57 -10.97 -6.70 5.92
C VAL A 57 -10.91 -6.81 4.40
N GLY A 58 -10.39 -5.79 3.74
CA GLY A 58 -10.30 -5.72 2.30
C GLY A 58 -9.55 -4.47 1.84
N PHE A 59 -9.37 -4.32 0.52
CA PHE A 59 -8.74 -3.13 -0.04
C PHE A 59 -9.19 -2.88 -1.47
N LEU A 60 -9.09 -1.61 -1.88
CA LEU A 60 -9.05 -1.19 -3.29
C LEU A 60 -7.64 -0.65 -3.55
N ARG A 61 -7.09 -0.89 -4.74
CA ARG A 61 -5.82 -0.28 -5.13
C ARG A 61 -5.87 0.28 -6.55
N SER A 62 -5.12 1.35 -6.77
CA SER A 62 -4.81 1.91 -8.08
C SER A 62 -3.31 2.13 -8.18
N THR A 63 -2.77 1.98 -9.39
CA THR A 63 -1.38 2.33 -9.71
C THR A 63 -1.41 3.59 -10.55
N GLU A 64 -0.59 4.55 -10.19
CA GLU A 64 -0.39 5.79 -10.93
C GLU A 64 1.05 5.85 -11.41
N VAL A 65 1.24 6.35 -12.64
CA VAL A 65 2.55 6.57 -13.23
C VAL A 65 2.57 7.98 -13.79
N THR A 66 3.55 8.77 -13.37
CA THR A 66 3.78 10.13 -13.88
C THR A 66 5.16 10.21 -14.52
N VAL A 67 5.32 11.02 -15.56
CA VAL A 67 6.61 11.24 -16.22
C VAL A 67 7.29 12.46 -15.62
N ASN A 68 8.51 12.29 -15.13
CA ASN A 68 9.36 13.38 -14.70
C ASN A 68 9.84 14.16 -15.93
N GLN A 69 9.40 15.40 -16.07
CA GLN A 69 9.71 16.24 -17.23
C GLN A 69 11.19 16.66 -17.32
N LYS A 70 11.97 16.49 -16.24
CA LYS A 70 13.39 16.87 -16.22
C LYS A 70 14.31 15.82 -16.82
N ASP A 71 14.06 14.55 -16.54
CA ASP A 71 14.95 13.44 -16.89
C ASP A 71 14.24 12.30 -17.64
N GLY A 72 12.93 12.42 -17.89
CA GLY A 72 12.13 11.41 -18.57
C GLY A 72 11.80 10.17 -17.73
N SER A 73 12.27 10.11 -16.47
CA SER A 73 12.02 8.96 -15.60
C SER A 73 10.54 8.85 -15.21
N TYR A 74 10.10 7.64 -14.90
CA TYR A 74 8.74 7.37 -14.46
C TYR A 74 8.69 7.33 -12.94
N ASN A 75 7.79 8.12 -12.34
CA ASN A 75 7.45 8.03 -10.94
C ASN A 75 6.18 7.19 -10.80
N GLN A 76 6.38 5.91 -10.46
CA GLN A 76 5.31 4.96 -10.20
C GLN A 76 5.02 4.80 -8.70
N HIS A 77 3.74 4.88 -8.34
CA HIS A 77 3.28 4.64 -6.99
C HIS A 77 1.90 3.96 -6.98
N MET A 78 1.59 3.31 -5.85
CA MET A 78 0.33 2.61 -5.63
C MET A 78 -0.45 3.30 -4.52
N HIS A 79 -1.68 3.68 -4.82
CA HIS A 79 -2.65 4.14 -3.84
C HIS A 79 -3.53 2.98 -3.43
N VAL A 80 -3.63 2.74 -2.13
CA VAL A 80 -4.37 1.64 -1.54
C VAL A 80 -5.35 2.20 -0.51
N LEU A 81 -6.63 2.03 -0.77
CA LEU A 81 -7.69 2.28 0.20
C LEU A 81 -7.91 0.98 0.98
N LEU A 82 -7.43 0.93 2.22
CA LEU A 82 -7.53 -0.22 3.12
C LEU A 82 -8.82 -0.11 3.93
N CYS A 83 -9.56 -1.21 4.02
CA CYS A 83 -10.61 -1.41 5.01
C CYS A 83 -10.05 -2.28 6.13
N VAL A 84 -10.00 -1.75 7.36
CA VAL A 84 -9.45 -2.45 8.53
C VAL A 84 -10.51 -2.66 9.61
N GLU A 85 -10.32 -3.71 10.40
CA GLU A 85 -11.14 -3.98 11.57
C GLU A 85 -11.05 -2.83 12.58
N ASN A 86 -12.16 -2.53 13.28
CA ASN A 86 -12.23 -1.46 14.30
C ASN A 86 -11.14 -1.60 15.39
N ALA A 87 -10.74 -2.85 15.68
CA ALA A 87 -9.70 -3.17 16.65
C ALA A 87 -8.30 -2.64 16.27
N TYR A 88 -8.09 -2.19 15.03
CA TYR A 88 -6.83 -1.63 14.55
C TYR A 88 -6.37 -0.44 15.39
N PHE A 89 -7.27 0.48 15.75
CA PHE A 89 -6.95 1.68 16.53
C PHE A 89 -7.07 1.49 18.05
N ARG A 90 -7.77 0.45 18.49
CA ARG A 90 -8.09 0.25 19.92
C ARG A 90 -7.00 -0.50 20.67
N LYS A 91 -6.21 -1.32 19.97
CA LYS A 91 -5.22 -2.22 20.56
C LYS A 91 -3.83 -1.88 20.02
N LYS A 92 -2.89 -1.58 20.93
CA LYS A 92 -1.53 -1.16 20.57
C LYS A 92 -0.81 -2.20 19.71
N GLU A 93 -1.07 -3.49 19.95
CA GLU A 93 -0.50 -4.59 19.19
C GLU A 93 -1.05 -4.72 17.76
N ASN A 94 -2.20 -4.10 17.47
CA ASN A 94 -2.82 -4.14 16.14
C ASN A 94 -2.41 -2.93 15.29
N TYR A 95 -2.27 -1.76 15.90
CA TYR A 95 -1.93 -0.53 15.19
C TYR A 95 -0.57 -0.65 14.51
N ILE A 96 -0.50 -0.23 13.23
CA ILE A 96 0.74 -0.18 12.45
C ILE A 96 1.07 1.29 12.24
N THR A 97 2.15 1.74 12.86
CA THR A 97 2.64 3.12 12.75
C THR A 97 3.14 3.42 11.34
N GLN A 98 3.26 4.71 11.01
CA GLN A 98 3.86 5.17 9.76
C GLN A 98 5.26 4.57 9.51
N VAL A 99 6.10 4.48 10.54
CA VAL A 99 7.44 3.88 10.43
C VAL A 99 7.35 2.39 10.15
N GLU A 100 6.49 1.65 10.86
CA GLU A 100 6.30 0.22 10.62
C GLU A 100 5.75 -0.05 9.21
N TRP A 101 4.88 0.81 8.66
CA TRP A 101 4.43 0.67 7.27
C TRP A 101 5.58 0.79 6.28
N VAL A 102 6.51 1.73 6.50
CA VAL A 102 7.72 1.86 5.68
C VAL A 102 8.59 0.61 5.78
N ASP A 103 8.80 0.08 7.00
CA ASP A 103 9.63 -1.10 7.22
C ASP A 103 9.02 -2.36 6.61
N LEU A 104 7.70 -2.55 6.75
CA LEU A 104 6.96 -3.65 6.12
C LEU A 104 7.00 -3.51 4.61
N TRP A 105 6.86 -2.31 4.06
CA TRP A 105 6.94 -2.09 2.62
C TRP A 105 8.33 -2.40 2.07
N GLN A 106 9.39 -1.90 2.71
CA GLN A 106 10.77 -2.21 2.36
C GLN A 106 11.02 -3.72 2.37
N LYS A 107 10.58 -4.41 3.42
CA LYS A 107 10.71 -5.86 3.56
C LYS A 107 9.97 -6.61 2.45
N ALA A 108 8.76 -6.18 2.11
CA ALA A 108 7.95 -6.81 1.07
C ALA A 108 8.53 -6.60 -0.33
N LEU A 109 9.08 -5.40 -0.55
CA LEU A 109 9.75 -4.99 -1.79
C LEU A 109 11.16 -5.57 -1.93
N GLN A 110 11.77 -6.05 -0.84
CA GLN A 110 13.10 -6.67 -0.84
C GLN A 110 14.20 -5.77 -1.41
N VAL A 111 14.20 -4.50 -1.00
CA VAL A 111 15.18 -3.51 -1.46
C VAL A 111 16.12 -3.08 -0.35
N ASN A 112 17.34 -2.69 -0.73
CA ASN A 112 18.40 -2.23 0.17
C ASN A 112 18.34 -0.72 0.50
N TYR A 113 17.31 -0.02 0.01
CA TYR A 113 17.06 1.38 0.31
C TYR A 113 15.76 1.54 1.08
N ARG A 114 15.57 2.69 1.74
CA ARG A 114 14.32 3.01 2.43
C ARG A 114 13.29 3.57 1.44
N PRO A 115 12.24 2.83 1.05
CA PRO A 115 11.19 3.33 0.16
C PRO A 115 10.28 4.31 0.90
N VAL A 116 9.40 5.00 0.17
CA VAL A 116 8.34 5.81 0.80
C VAL A 116 7.05 5.02 0.86
N ALA A 117 6.51 4.90 2.06
CA ALA A 117 5.12 4.57 2.33
C ALA A 117 4.50 5.76 3.08
N ASN A 118 3.22 6.05 2.91
CA ASN A 118 2.52 7.10 3.63
C ASN A 118 1.11 6.63 4.00
N ILE A 119 0.76 6.61 5.28
CA ILE A 119 -0.54 6.16 5.78
C ILE A 119 -1.34 7.35 6.35
N LYS A 120 -2.61 7.46 5.98
CA LYS A 120 -3.57 8.42 6.53
C LYS A 120 -4.86 7.70 6.95
N ALA A 121 -5.50 8.15 8.01
CA ALA A 121 -6.73 7.60 8.59
C ALA A 121 -7.88 8.58 8.49
#